data_AF-A0A2T8FFQ4-F1
#
_entry.id   AF-A0A2T8FFQ4-F1
#
_cell.length_a   1.000
_cell.length_b   1.000
_cell.length_c   1.000
_cell.angle_alpha   90.00
_cell.angle_beta   90.00
_cell.angle_gamma   90.00
#
_symmetry.space_group_name_H-M   'P 1'
#
loop_
_entity.id
_entity.type
_entity.pdbx_description
1 polymer ?
#
loop_
_entity_poly.entity_id
_entity_poly.type
_entity_poly.pdbx_seq_one_letter_code
_entity_poly.pdbx_strand_id
1 'polypeptide(L)' 'MRALDCRAPGTHDDVHITAASDEELIARVQEHRDQYHDDITDDQIKELVASGAYDE' A
#
# COMPACT_ATOMS: atom_id res chain seq x y z
N MET A 1 -2.40 14.42 4.11
CA MET A 1 -2.01 13.44 3.06
C MET A 1 -2.48 12.07 3.52
N ARG A 2 -2.57 11.07 2.64
CA ARG A 2 -2.94 9.71 3.02
C ARG A 2 -1.70 8.83 3.00
N ALA A 3 -1.56 7.96 3.98
CA ALA A 3 -0.40 7.10 4.15
C ALA A 3 -0.77 5.65 4.45
N LEU A 4 0.08 4.70 4.00
CA LEU A 4 0.01 3.28 4.35
C LEU A 4 1.43 2.74 4.57
N ASP A 5 1.62 2.03 5.67
CA ASP A 5 2.88 1.35 5.99
C ASP A 5 2.83 -0.13 5.57
N CYS A 6 3.82 -0.57 4.81
CA CYS A 6 4.01 -1.97 4.45
C CYS A 6 5.21 -2.55 5.22
N ARG A 7 4.95 -3.54 6.06
CA ARG A 7 5.97 -4.32 6.77
C ARG A 7 5.92 -5.78 6.33
N ALA A 8 6.94 -6.21 5.59
CA ALA A 8 7.05 -7.58 5.09
C ALA A 8 8.45 -8.16 5.34
N PRO A 9 8.74 -8.60 6.58
CA PRO A 9 10.05 -9.13 6.94
C PRO A 9 10.46 -10.29 6.01
N GLY A 10 11.65 -10.19 5.44
CA GLY A 10 12.18 -11.19 4.50
C GLY A 10 11.78 -10.97 3.04
N THR A 11 10.93 -9.98 2.74
CA THR A 11 10.58 -9.58 1.36
C THR A 11 11.25 -8.25 1.00
N HIS A 12 11.08 -7.24 1.84
CA HIS A 12 11.72 -5.93 1.71
C HIS A 12 11.78 -5.22 3.08
N ASP A 13 12.55 -4.12 3.16
CA ASP A 13 12.57 -3.23 4.33
C ASP A 13 11.22 -2.53 4.54
N ASP A 14 10.97 -1.97 5.73
CA ASP A 14 9.74 -1.22 6.00
C ASP A 14 9.55 -0.08 4.98
N VAL A 15 8.40 -0.08 4.28
CA VAL A 15 8.07 0.92 3.27
C VAL A 15 6.92 1.79 3.78
N HIS A 16 7.11 3.11 3.72
CA HIS A 16 6.09 4.10 4.00
C HIS A 16 5.62 4.73 2.68
N ILE A 17 4.35 4.53 2.32
CA ILE A 17 3.76 4.98 1.04
C ILE A 17 2.81 6.12 1.34
N THR A 18 2.98 7.27 0.67
CA THR A 18 2.10 8.44 0.81
C THR A 18 1.51 8.92 -0.51
N ALA A 19 0.33 9.52 -0.44
CA ALA A 19 -0.37 10.08 -1.58
C ALA A 19 -1.35 11.20 -1.19
N ALA A 20 -1.88 11.93 -2.18
CA ALA A 20 -2.83 13.02 -1.91
C ALA A 20 -4.24 12.52 -1.58
N SER A 21 -4.60 11.31 -2.03
CA SER A 21 -5.91 10.68 -1.85
C SER A 21 -5.79 9.17 -1.72
N ASP A 22 -6.87 8.49 -1.31
CA ASP A 22 -6.92 7.03 -1.27
C ASP A 22 -6.78 6.41 -2.67
N GLU A 23 -7.32 7.05 -3.71
CA GLU A 23 -7.20 6.59 -5.10
C GLU A 23 -5.74 6.62 -5.58
N GLU A 24 -5.02 7.70 -5.29
CA GLU A 24 -3.59 7.78 -5.59
C GLU A 24 -2.77 6.82 -4.71
N LEU A 25 -3.19 6.60 -3.46
CA LEU A 25 -2.53 5.65 -2.57
C LEU A 25 -2.67 4.22 -3.07
N ILE A 26 -3.86 3.82 -3.53
CA ILE A 26 -4.11 2.52 -4.15
C ILE A 26 -3.18 2.32 -5.35
N ALA A 27 -3.07 3.30 -6.24
CA ALA A 27 -2.19 3.20 -7.40
C ALA A 27 -0.72 2.96 -6.99
N ARG A 28 -0.22 3.69 -5.98
CA ARG A 28 1.14 3.48 -5.47
C ARG A 28 1.34 2.13 -4.79
N VAL A 29 0.33 1.66 -4.06
CA VAL A 29 0.37 0.33 -3.42
C VAL A 29 0.34 -0.77 -4.47
N GLN A 30 -0.36 -0.59 -5.59
CA GLN A 30 -0.31 -1.52 -6.73
C GLN A 30 1.09 -1.57 -7.36
N GLU A 31 1.73 -0.42 -7.57
CA GLU A 31 3.12 -0.36 -8.08
C GLU A 31 4.12 -1.05 -7.11
N HIS A 32 3.92 -0.88 -5.80
CA HIS A 32 4.73 -1.56 -4.77
C HIS A 32 4.47 -3.07 -4.78
N ARG A 33 3.20 -3.47 -4.84
CA ARG A 33 2.81 -4.87 -4.91
C ARG A 33 3.47 -5.56 -6.09
N ASP A 34 3.40 -4.99 -7.29
CA ASP A 34 3.92 -5.65 -8.50
C ASP A 34 5.44 -5.94 -8.43
N GLN A 35 6.16 -5.28 -7.51
CA GLN A 35 7.59 -5.51 -7.27
C GLN A 35 7.87 -6.57 -6.20
N TYR A 36 6.96 -6.77 -5.24
CA TYR A 36 7.28 -7.49 -3.99
C TYR A 36 6.21 -8.48 -3.50
N HIS A 37 4.95 -8.35 -3.92
CA HIS A 37 3.79 -9.05 -3.39
C HIS A 37 2.87 -9.56 -4.51
N ASP A 38 3.37 -10.43 -5.38
CA ASP A 38 2.66 -10.96 -6.54
C ASP A 38 1.41 -11.80 -6.20
N ASP A 39 1.21 -12.12 -4.93
CA ASP A 39 0.06 -12.85 -4.40
C ASP A 39 -1.11 -11.96 -3.94
N ILE A 40 -0.93 -10.64 -3.82
CA ILE A 40 -1.98 -9.71 -3.38
C ILE A 40 -2.84 -9.25 -4.56
N THR A 41 -4.16 -9.35 -4.43
CA THR A 41 -5.10 -8.88 -5.47
C THR A 41 -5.40 -7.38 -5.36
N ASP A 42 -5.89 -6.78 -6.46
CA ASP A 42 -6.34 -5.39 -6.46
C ASP A 42 -7.43 -5.10 -5.42
N ASP A 43 -8.35 -6.05 -5.20
CA ASP A 43 -9.42 -5.88 -4.22
C ASP A 43 -8.90 -5.91 -2.79
N GLN A 44 -7.91 -6.76 -2.49
CA GLN A 44 -7.22 -6.74 -1.19
C GLN A 44 -6.49 -5.42 -0.96
N ILE A 45 -5.88 -4.81 -1.99
CA ILE A 45 -5.26 -3.48 -1.87
C ILE A 45 -6.32 -2.43 -1.48
N LYS A 46 -7.48 -2.44 -2.13
CA LYS A 46 -8.57 -1.51 -1.78
C LYS A 46 -9.02 -1.69 -0.33
N GLU A 47 -9.16 -2.93 0.14
CA GLU A 47 -9.51 -3.23 1.53
C GLU A 47 -8.43 -2.79 2.51
N LEU A 48 -7.15 -3.00 2.17
CA LEU A 48 -6.01 -2.57 2.97
C LEU A 48 -5.95 -1.04 3.09
N VAL A 49 -6.15 -0.31 2.00
CA VAL A 49 -6.19 1.15 2.02
C VAL A 49 -7.41 1.64 2.81
N ALA A 50 -8.59 1.07 2.57
CA ALA A 50 -9.82 1.48 3.26
C ALA A 50 -9.77 1.25 4.78
N SER A 51 -9.07 0.22 5.25
CA SER A 51 -9.01 -0.15 6.67
C SER A 51 -7.74 0.33 7.40
N GLY A 52 -6.62 0.45 6.68
CA GLY A 52 -5.30 0.69 7.26
C GLY A 52 -4.69 2.04 6.92
N ALA A 53 -5.19 2.77 5.91
CA ALA A 53 -4.62 4.07 5.57
C ALA A 53 -5.05 5.16 6.56
N TYR A 54 -4.11 6.04 6.89
CA TYR A 54 -4.29 7.11 7.88
C TYR A 54 -3.89 8.48 7.32
N ASP A 55 -4.29 9.53 8.02
CA ASP A 55 -3.93 10.90 7.67
C ASP A 55 -2.52 11.24 8.20
N GLU A 56 -1.70 11.81 7.33
CA GLU A 56 -0.38 12.40 7.60
C GLU A 56 -0.38 13.93 7.41
#